data_AF-A0A955DQ33-F1
#
_entry.id   AF-A0A955DQ33-F1
#
_cell.length_a   1.000
_cell.length_b   1.000
_cell.length_c   1.000
_cell.angle_alpha   90.00
_cell.angle_beta   90.00
_cell.angle_gamma   90.00
#
_symmetry.space_group_name_H-M   'P 1'
#
loop_
_entity.id
_entity.type
_entity.pdbx_description
1 polymer ?
#
loop_
_entity_poly.entity_id
_entity_poly.type
_entity_poly.pdbx_seq_one_letter_code
_entity_poly.pdbx_strand_id
1 'polypeptide(L)'
;MTEHPSNHLSHAFRWALESGADPSLASANWLAQEIDERHESAVSLLTDRTVELESLRKAKDVFKTMRVTGETPGDRRLAARLYLGAIAAAIAFHGVRISSQSEDSVNGHLEAMVDDNEAPAELRVLARSARERLDDHAWGELPAA
;
A
#
# COMPACT_ATOMS: atom_id res chain seq x y z
N MET A 1 32.00 1.40 5.72
CA MET A 1 30.85 1.57 4.81
C MET A 1 30.84 3.00 4.35
N THR A 2 31.36 3.26 3.15
CA THR A 2 31.30 4.56 2.49
C THR A 2 30.00 4.60 1.71
N GLU A 3 28.99 5.29 2.23
CA GLU A 3 27.80 5.63 1.45
C GLU A 3 28.25 6.43 0.22
N HIS A 4 27.89 5.96 -0.98
CA HIS A 4 28.23 6.67 -2.21
C HIS A 4 27.31 7.89 -2.35
N PRO A 5 27.84 9.14 -2.27
CA PRO A 5 27.03 10.36 -2.29
C PRO A 5 26.26 10.56 -3.60
N SER A 6 26.65 9.86 -4.66
CA SER A 6 25.99 9.84 -5.97
C SER A 6 24.57 9.24 -5.92
N ASN A 7 24.30 8.31 -5.01
CA ASN A 7 22.98 7.66 -4.94
C ASN A 7 21.94 8.56 -4.25
N HIS A 8 22.33 9.23 -3.15
CA HIS A 8 21.47 10.18 -2.45
C HIS A 8 21.12 11.41 -3.30
N LEU A 9 22.08 11.92 -4.08
CA LEU A 9 21.82 13.05 -4.97
C LEU A 9 20.86 12.67 -6.10
N SER A 10 21.04 11.49 -6.70
CA SER A 10 20.15 10.97 -7.74
C SER A 10 18.73 10.77 -7.23
N HIS A 11 18.58 10.34 -5.97
CA HIS A 11 17.30 10.16 -5.30
C HIS A 11 16.59 11.48 -5.01
N ALA A 12 17.31 12.45 -4.44
CA ALA A 12 16.76 13.78 -4.17
C ALA A 12 16.30 14.51 -5.46
N PHE A 13 17.06 14.37 -6.55
CA PHE A 13 16.68 14.94 -7.85
C PHE A 13 15.45 14.25 -8.45
N ARG A 14 15.35 12.92 -8.36
CA ARG A 14 14.16 12.18 -8.82
C ARG A 14 12.92 12.61 -8.04
N TRP A 15 13.03 12.67 -6.72
CA TRP A 15 11.95 13.14 -5.86
C TRP A 15 11.51 14.57 -6.22
N ALA A 16 12.45 15.49 -6.44
CA ALA A 16 12.14 16.87 -6.81
C ALA A 16 11.42 16.97 -8.17
N LEU A 17 11.80 16.13 -9.14
CA LEU A 17 11.15 16.06 -10.46
C LEU A 17 9.74 15.45 -10.38
N GLU A 18 9.58 14.34 -9.68
CA GLU A 18 8.29 13.68 -9.49
C GLU A 18 7.32 14.56 -8.70
N SER A 19 7.81 15.26 -7.68
CA SER A 19 6.99 16.16 -6.86
C SER A 19 6.43 17.35 -7.63
N GLY A 20 7.08 17.76 -8.74
CA GLY A 20 6.54 18.80 -9.61
C GLY A 20 5.38 18.32 -10.50
N ALA A 21 5.30 17.02 -10.77
CA ALA A 21 4.30 16.43 -11.66
C ALA A 21 3.13 15.77 -10.91
N ASP A 22 3.44 15.00 -9.85
CA ASP A 22 2.47 14.35 -8.96
C ASP A 22 3.03 14.31 -7.52
N PRO A 23 2.80 15.38 -6.73
CA PRO A 23 3.30 15.49 -5.36
C PRO A 23 2.87 14.33 -4.45
N SER A 24 1.65 13.83 -4.64
CA SER A 24 1.07 12.78 -3.79
C SER A 24 1.68 11.42 -4.08
N LEU A 25 1.92 11.11 -5.35
CA LEU A 25 2.64 9.92 -5.75
C LEU A 25 4.10 9.96 -5.29
N ALA A 26 4.79 11.08 -5.47
CA ALA A 26 6.16 11.27 -5.00
C ALA A 26 6.26 11.07 -3.47
N SER A 27 5.31 11.61 -2.72
CA SER A 27 5.22 11.42 -1.27
C SER A 27 4.98 9.96 -0.89
N ALA A 28 4.07 9.28 -1.59
CA ALA A 28 3.80 7.86 -1.34
C ALA A 28 5.02 6.97 -1.61
N ASN A 29 5.74 7.23 -2.71
CA ASN A 29 6.95 6.48 -3.06
C ASN A 29 8.08 6.72 -2.05
N TRP A 30 8.28 7.97 -1.62
CA TRP A 30 9.24 8.30 -0.58
C TRP A 30 8.92 7.57 0.73
N LEU A 31 7.66 7.61 1.18
CA LEU A 31 7.22 6.91 2.39
C LEU A 31 7.38 5.40 2.28
N ALA A 32 7.17 4.82 1.10
CA ALA A 32 7.39 3.39 0.87
C ALA A 32 8.85 3.00 1.07
N GLN A 33 9.78 3.83 0.58
CA GLN A 33 11.20 3.60 0.73
C GLN A 33 11.69 3.81 2.17
N GLU A 34 11.09 4.76 2.92
CA GLU A 34 11.37 4.92 4.35
C GLU A 34 10.89 3.71 5.18
N ILE A 35 9.86 3.01 4.71
CA ILE A 35 9.35 1.79 5.35
C ILE A 35 10.25 0.59 5.03
N ASP A 36 10.66 0.44 3.77
CA ASP A 36 11.59 -0.59 3.31
C ASP A 36 12.44 -0.04 2.16
N GLU A 37 13.75 0.11 2.40
CA GLU A 37 14.69 0.74 1.46
C GLU A 37 14.84 -0.02 0.12
N ARG A 38 14.36 -1.26 0.05
CA ARG A 38 14.43 -2.09 -1.16
C ARG A 38 13.41 -1.67 -2.22
N HIS A 39 12.43 -0.84 -1.87
CA HIS A 39 11.30 -0.50 -2.73
C HIS A 39 11.31 1.00 -3.08
N GLU A 40 11.38 1.31 -4.38
CA GLU A 40 11.36 2.68 -4.88
C GLU A 40 9.94 3.23 -5.08
N SER A 41 8.90 2.40 -4.90
CA SER A 41 7.51 2.82 -5.05
C SER A 41 6.57 2.14 -4.07
N ALA A 42 5.46 2.82 -3.75
CA ALA A 42 4.41 2.26 -2.90
C ALA A 42 3.81 0.99 -3.49
N VAL A 43 3.62 0.92 -4.81
CA VAL A 43 3.11 -0.29 -5.48
C VAL A 43 4.11 -1.44 -5.37
N SER A 44 5.41 -1.19 -5.56
CA SER A 44 6.44 -2.24 -5.41
C SER A 44 6.50 -2.79 -3.97
N LEU A 45 6.41 -1.93 -2.96
CA LEU A 45 6.35 -2.35 -1.55
C LEU A 45 5.14 -3.26 -1.29
N LEU A 46 3.96 -2.86 -1.77
CA LEU A 46 2.71 -3.55 -1.47
C LEU A 46 2.54 -4.88 -2.23
N THR A 47 3.28 -5.08 -3.32
CA THR A 47 3.14 -6.24 -4.21
C THR A 47 4.25 -7.27 -4.02
N ASP A 48 5.28 -6.94 -3.23
CA ASP A 48 6.36 -7.86 -2.88
C ASP A 48 5.95 -8.79 -1.73
N ARG A 49 5.92 -10.09 -2.03
CA ARG A 49 5.55 -11.16 -1.09
C ARG A 49 6.54 -11.34 0.06
N THR A 50 7.75 -10.80 -0.08
CA THR A 50 8.82 -10.89 0.92
C THR A 50 8.79 -9.74 1.93
N VAL A 51 7.85 -8.79 1.77
CA VAL A 51 7.69 -7.70 2.73
C VAL A 51 7.04 -8.22 4.01
N GLU A 52 7.71 -7.92 5.12
CA GLU A 52 7.27 -8.31 6.46
C GLU A 52 5.95 -7.67 6.85
N LEU A 53 5.15 -8.40 7.63
CA LEU A 53 3.83 -7.94 8.09
C LEU A 53 3.89 -6.60 8.84
N GLU A 54 4.97 -6.35 9.58
CA GLU A 54 5.15 -5.10 10.31
C GLU A 54 5.35 -3.90 9.37
N SER A 55 6.07 -4.07 8.26
CA SER A 55 6.19 -3.05 7.22
C SER A 55 4.84 -2.75 6.57
N LEU A 56 4.00 -3.77 6.35
CA LEU A 56 2.64 -3.58 5.86
C LEU A 56 1.73 -2.85 6.86
N ARG A 57 1.91 -3.06 8.16
CA ARG A 57 1.21 -2.30 9.21
C ARG A 57 1.58 -0.82 9.16
N LYS A 58 2.88 -0.51 9.06
CA LYS A 58 3.37 0.87 8.89
C LYS A 58 2.82 1.51 7.62
N ALA A 59 2.88 0.81 6.49
CA ALA A 59 2.34 1.28 5.21
C ALA A 59 0.85 1.61 5.32
N LYS A 60 0.07 0.72 5.94
CA LYS A 60 -1.36 0.95 6.21
C LYS A 60 -1.59 2.24 7.01
N ASP A 61 -0.88 2.45 8.11
CA ASP A 61 -1.09 3.62 8.97
C ASP A 61 -0.67 4.93 8.30
N VAL A 62 0.43 4.91 7.56
CA VAL A 62 0.92 6.06 6.78
C VAL A 62 -0.04 6.42 5.65
N PHE A 63 -0.46 5.46 4.83
CA PHE A 63 -1.39 5.72 3.73
C PHE A 63 -2.79 6.09 4.22
N LYS A 64 -3.22 5.57 5.38
CA LYS A 64 -4.43 6.05 6.06
C LYS A 64 -4.30 7.52 6.43
N THR A 65 -3.15 7.93 6.97
CA THR A 65 -2.88 9.33 7.32
C THR A 65 -2.94 10.21 6.08
N MET A 66 -2.23 9.84 5.01
CA MET A 66 -2.29 10.55 3.72
C MET A 66 -3.71 10.68 3.18
N ARG A 67 -4.54 9.64 3.33
CA ARG A 67 -5.95 9.67 2.90
C ARG A 67 -6.77 10.73 3.66
N VAL A 68 -6.48 10.91 4.95
CA VAL A 68 -7.18 11.89 5.80
C VAL A 68 -6.66 13.30 5.54
N THR A 69 -5.34 13.46 5.36
CA THR A 69 -4.70 14.77 5.24
C THR A 69 -4.56 15.27 3.80
N GLY A 70 -4.83 14.44 2.79
CA GLY A 70 -4.68 14.81 1.38
C GLY A 70 -5.54 16.01 0.99
N GLU A 71 -4.96 16.96 0.27
CA GLU A 71 -5.57 18.26 -0.04
C GLU A 71 -6.63 18.12 -1.13
N THR A 72 -6.31 17.38 -2.20
CA THR A 72 -7.20 17.19 -3.34
C THR A 72 -7.95 15.85 -3.27
N PRO A 73 -9.09 15.71 -3.97
CA PRO A 73 -9.74 14.42 -4.13
C PRO A 73 -8.85 13.36 -4.79
N GLY A 74 -7.92 13.75 -5.67
CA GLY A 74 -6.97 12.84 -6.31
C GLY A 74 -6.03 12.22 -5.28
N ASP A 75 -5.44 13.04 -4.42
CA ASP A 75 -4.53 12.62 -3.34
C ASP A 75 -5.21 11.61 -2.41
N ARG A 76 -6.43 11.93 -1.99
CA ARG A 76 -7.22 11.08 -1.10
C ARG A 76 -7.59 9.75 -1.76
N ARG A 77 -7.85 9.73 -3.08
CA ARG A 77 -8.13 8.51 -3.85
C ARG A 77 -6.87 7.64 -3.99
N LEU A 78 -5.72 8.23 -4.34
CA LEU A 78 -4.45 7.51 -4.39
C LEU A 78 -4.14 6.88 -3.03
N ALA A 79 -4.19 7.67 -1.96
CA ALA A 79 -3.93 7.19 -0.61
C ALA A 79 -4.94 6.14 -0.15
N ALA A 80 -6.21 6.23 -0.56
CA ALA A 80 -7.21 5.19 -0.29
C ALA A 80 -6.87 3.86 -0.97
N ARG A 81 -6.40 3.89 -2.23
CA ARG A 81 -5.95 2.69 -2.95
C ARG A 81 -4.73 2.06 -2.29
N LEU A 82 -3.75 2.86 -1.91
CA LEU A 82 -2.54 2.37 -1.23
C LEU A 82 -2.84 1.82 0.18
N TYR A 83 -3.72 2.49 0.94
CA TYR A 83 -4.22 2.01 2.22
C TYR A 83 -4.89 0.64 2.09
N LEU A 84 -5.77 0.49 1.10
CA LEU A 84 -6.42 -0.79 0.84
C LEU A 84 -5.43 -1.83 0.32
N GLY A 85 -4.45 -1.43 -0.50
CA GLY A 85 -3.37 -2.30 -0.97
C GLY A 85 -2.54 -2.88 0.17
N ALA A 86 -2.26 -2.11 1.23
CA ALA A 86 -1.58 -2.62 2.44
C ALA A 86 -2.41 -3.69 3.16
N ILE A 87 -3.72 -3.49 3.27
CA ILE A 87 -4.64 -4.49 3.83
C ILE A 87 -4.68 -5.74 2.95
N ALA A 88 -4.78 -5.56 1.63
CA ALA A 88 -4.81 -6.65 0.65
C ALA A 88 -3.52 -7.47 0.70
N ALA A 89 -2.35 -6.82 0.78
CA ALA A 89 -1.05 -7.48 0.92
C ALA A 89 -0.97 -8.36 2.17
N ALA A 90 -1.39 -7.83 3.32
CA ALA A 90 -1.36 -8.57 4.57
C ALA A 90 -2.28 -9.81 4.53
N ILE A 91 -3.45 -9.68 3.93
CA ILE A 91 -4.37 -10.81 3.74
C ILE A 91 -3.78 -11.82 2.73
N ALA A 92 -3.41 -11.37 1.54
CA ALA A 92 -2.98 -12.24 0.45
C ALA A 92 -1.68 -13.00 0.78
N PHE A 93 -0.70 -12.32 1.39
CA PHE A 93 0.63 -12.90 1.59
C PHE A 93 0.80 -13.52 2.98
N HIS A 94 0.18 -12.95 4.00
CA HIS A 94 0.36 -13.38 5.40
C HIS A 94 -0.88 -14.06 5.97
N GLY A 95 -2.05 -13.95 5.32
CA GLY A 95 -3.31 -14.45 5.88
C GLY A 95 -3.76 -13.68 7.13
N VAL A 96 -3.24 -12.46 7.36
CA VAL A 96 -3.50 -11.69 8.57
C VAL A 96 -4.28 -10.43 8.25
N ARG A 97 -5.33 -10.19 9.04
CA ARG A 97 -6.08 -8.95 9.01
C ARG A 97 -5.38 -7.86 9.83
N ILE A 98 -5.03 -6.75 9.21
CA ILE A 98 -4.40 -5.59 9.86
C ILE A 98 -5.33 -4.37 10.00
N SER A 99 -6.62 -4.53 9.70
CA SER A 99 -7.65 -3.47 9.82
C SER A 99 -8.75 -3.86 10.80
N SER A 100 -9.33 -2.86 11.47
CA SER A 100 -10.46 -3.01 12.40
C SER A 100 -11.84 -2.87 11.74
N GLN A 101 -11.90 -2.75 10.41
CA GLN A 101 -13.17 -2.70 9.67
C GLN A 101 -13.93 -4.03 9.81
N SER A 102 -15.20 -4.12 9.38
CA SER A 102 -15.88 -5.43 9.29
C SER A 102 -15.38 -6.24 8.09
N GLU A 103 -15.61 -7.55 8.07
CA GLU A 103 -15.29 -8.42 6.93
C GLU A 103 -16.02 -7.98 5.67
N ASP A 104 -17.35 -7.80 5.75
CA ASP A 104 -18.17 -7.31 4.64
C ASP A 104 -17.63 -5.98 4.09
N SER A 105 -17.21 -5.07 4.97
CA SER A 105 -16.65 -3.79 4.55
C SER A 105 -15.32 -3.95 3.83
N VAL A 106 -14.44 -4.85 4.30
CA VAL A 106 -13.17 -5.11 3.62
C VAL A 106 -13.40 -5.79 2.27
N ASN A 107 -14.26 -6.80 2.21
CA ASN A 107 -14.58 -7.49 0.97
C ASN A 107 -15.17 -6.53 -0.07
N GLY A 108 -16.14 -5.69 0.33
CA GLY A 108 -16.71 -4.66 -0.55
C GLY A 108 -15.68 -3.64 -1.04
N HIS A 109 -14.74 -3.23 -0.19
CA HIS A 109 -13.64 -2.35 -0.63
C HIS A 109 -12.69 -3.04 -1.60
N LEU A 110 -12.33 -4.31 -1.36
CA LEU A 110 -11.48 -5.09 -2.26
C LEU A 110 -12.15 -5.30 -3.61
N GLU A 111 -13.45 -5.61 -3.62
CA GLU A 111 -14.25 -5.70 -4.84
C GLU A 111 -14.24 -4.39 -5.63
N ALA A 112 -14.52 -3.27 -4.96
CA ALA A 112 -14.44 -1.96 -5.61
C ALA A 112 -13.04 -1.66 -6.19
N MET A 113 -11.96 -2.10 -5.54
CA MET A 113 -10.61 -1.94 -6.06
C MET A 113 -10.32 -2.84 -7.27
N VAL A 114 -10.88 -4.04 -7.34
CA VAL A 114 -10.75 -4.90 -8.54
C VAL A 114 -11.31 -4.19 -9.78
N ASP A 115 -12.42 -3.46 -9.61
CA ASP A 115 -13.14 -2.78 -10.70
C ASP A 115 -12.66 -1.33 -10.95
N ASP A 116 -11.76 -0.80 -10.11
CA ASP A 116 -11.24 0.56 -10.22
C ASP A 116 -10.18 0.67 -11.34
N ASN A 117 -10.60 1.10 -12.54
CA ASN A 117 -9.70 1.24 -13.70
C ASN A 117 -8.59 2.30 -13.53
N GLU A 118 -8.69 3.18 -12.55
CA GLU A 118 -7.62 4.13 -12.23
C GLU A 118 -6.60 3.55 -11.23
N ALA A 119 -6.90 2.41 -10.60
CA ALA A 119 -5.96 1.73 -9.72
C ALA A 119 -4.86 1.01 -10.54
N PRO A 120 -3.60 1.04 -10.09
CA PRO A 120 -2.52 0.24 -10.67
C PRO A 120 -2.93 -1.23 -10.84
N ALA A 121 -2.61 -1.83 -11.98
CA ALA A 121 -3.04 -3.19 -12.32
C ALA A 121 -2.61 -4.21 -11.26
N GLU A 122 -1.43 -4.02 -10.70
CA GLU A 122 -0.84 -4.85 -9.65
C GLU A 122 -1.68 -4.79 -8.36
N LEU A 123 -2.20 -3.61 -7.99
CA LEU A 123 -3.08 -3.48 -6.82
C LEU A 123 -4.43 -4.13 -7.06
N ARG A 124 -4.96 -4.10 -8.28
CA ARG A 124 -6.21 -4.81 -8.63
C ARG A 124 -6.04 -6.33 -8.57
N VAL A 125 -4.91 -6.84 -9.06
CA VAL A 125 -4.54 -8.26 -8.93
C VAL A 125 -4.38 -8.65 -7.46
N LEU A 126 -3.68 -7.82 -6.68
CA LEU A 126 -3.51 -8.03 -5.24
C LEU A 126 -4.84 -8.06 -4.50
N ALA A 127 -5.77 -7.17 -4.85
CA ALA A 127 -7.13 -7.14 -4.30
C ALA A 127 -7.85 -8.47 -4.55
N ARG A 128 -7.75 -8.99 -5.77
CA ARG A 128 -8.35 -10.27 -6.15
C ARG A 128 -7.77 -11.43 -5.34
N SER A 129 -6.44 -11.52 -5.25
CA SER A 129 -5.78 -12.56 -4.44
C SER A 129 -6.14 -12.47 -2.96
N ALA A 130 -6.33 -11.25 -2.42
CA ALA A 130 -6.81 -11.08 -1.06
C ALA A 130 -8.24 -11.60 -0.88
N ARG A 131 -9.15 -11.35 -1.84
CA ARG A 131 -10.52 -11.89 -1.80
C ARG A 131 -10.53 -13.42 -1.86
N GLU A 132 -9.79 -14.01 -2.80
CA GLU A 132 -9.65 -15.47 -2.90
C GLU A 132 -9.18 -16.07 -1.56
N ARG A 133 -8.23 -15.42 -0.89
CA ARG A 133 -7.75 -15.83 0.44
C ARG A 133 -8.83 -15.75 1.52
N LEU A 134 -9.70 -14.74 1.48
CA LEU A 134 -10.82 -14.60 2.43
C LEU A 134 -11.88 -15.66 2.20
N ASP A 135 -12.12 -16.04 0.95
CA ASP A 135 -13.10 -17.07 0.59
C ASP A 135 -12.61 -18.49 0.94
N ASP A 136 -11.30 -18.75 0.77
CA ASP A 136 -10.66 -20.04 1.09
C ASP A 136 -10.65 -20.35 2.60
N HIS A 137 -10.64 -19.31 3.43
CA HIS A 137 -10.73 -19.43 4.89
C HIS A 137 -12.14 -19.07 5.35
N ALA A 138 -13.07 -20.00 5.27
CA ALA A 138 -14.33 -19.94 6.02
C ALA A 138 -14.00 -19.84 7.52
N TRP A 139 -13.93 -18.59 7.99
CA TRP A 139 -13.37 -18.05 9.21
C TRP A 139 -13.33 -18.99 10.43
N GLY A 140 -12.17 -19.61 10.66
CA GLY A 140 -11.74 -19.99 12.00
C GLY A 140 -11.18 -18.74 12.69
N GLU A 141 -11.81 -18.33 13.78
CA GLU A 141 -11.46 -17.17 14.61
C GLU A 141 -9.96 -16.90 14.66
N LEU A 142 -9.51 -15.80 14.05
CA LEU A 142 -8.19 -15.25 14.31
C LEU A 142 -8.29 -14.33 15.54
N PRO A 143 -7.39 -14.46 16.52
CA PRO A 143 -7.45 -13.69 17.75
C PRO A 143 -7.35 -12.21 17.43
N ALA A 144 -8.30 -11.44 17.96
CA ALA A 144 -8.20 -9.99 18.01
C ALA A 144 -6.86 -9.62 18.66
N ALA A 145 -6.09 -8.76 17.97
CA ALA A 145 -4.85 -8.20 18.48
C ALA A 145 -5.09 -7.38 19.76
#